data_AF-A0AB38BM46-F1
#
_entry.id   AF-A0AB38BM46-F1
#
_cell.length_a   1.000
_cell.length_b   1.000
_cell.length_c   1.000
_cell.angle_alpha   90.00
_cell.angle_beta   90.00
_cell.angle_gamma   90.00
#
_symmetry.space_group_name_H-M   'P 1'
#
loop_
_entity.id
_entity.type
_entity.pdbx_description
1 polymer ?
#
loop_
_entity_poly.entity_id
_entity_poly.type
_entity_poly.pdbx_seq_one_letter_code
_entity_poly.pdbx_strand_id
1 'polypeptide(L)'
;MNPPHNASRNPAAVIDQNMNTYREPLPIPLRFEAGEGDEHTHTHGAIESVLESAGFRPEEIRAIYFGNWLRDYSQLLDPKIVRATSMPKSFPDLLSRDALTRIVDVLAVKEFTDLMKTDRSRFVVTAERLGVYRPAEHIDNPRTPDPKPANPKERDADFDAWVLPDDPLLKVDPDASMKRYIQRSVQVMAAGLESAVNGGPGSTDGLRDMGAALHILEDFFAHSNFAELSLIKLGHERILPWTSDADCKHRLPLVTGTFGGSDIIASLAEPLGRIMFSTDEKPFEAIKAGERYERDQIIQIVLSEHPDPRLLAGYEALLEARDQWASQPFSEQVEQFYAFIGTPGRLLGNAFGVVMQSLAIWLGNSVDDLQTLLDEDPNSSGSTDPSHSQLAKDHAQHPLHTLAARLARTAVLQVGQAVLGQWHGKEGAEHPVQVATRFFTHPMDCDWQDSIVREWAEANPEQVERATLKSELDQSRLQLQHSAKKDLQRFSQDGSDFLSVFFESVSLADLWARITGK
;
A
#
# COMPACT_ATOMS: atom_id res chain seq x y z
N MET A 1 38.44 -63.63 33.44
CA MET A 1 39.64 -62.77 33.48
C MET A 1 39.45 -61.66 32.46
N ASN A 2 39.52 -60.38 32.85
CA ASN A 2 39.65 -59.22 31.96
C ASN A 2 41.14 -58.97 31.63
N PRO A 3 41.53 -58.10 30.66
CA PRO A 3 41.14 -57.93 29.25
C PRO A 3 42.45 -57.92 28.36
N PRO A 4 42.66 -57.27 27.17
CA PRO A 4 42.30 -55.89 26.79
C PRO A 4 41.77 -55.64 25.34
N HIS A 5 41.22 -54.42 25.19
CA HIS A 5 40.86 -53.66 23.98
C HIS A 5 42.02 -53.46 22.98
N ASN A 6 41.76 -53.39 21.66
CA ASN A 6 41.47 -52.14 20.92
C ASN A 6 41.35 -52.36 19.39
N ALA A 7 40.76 -51.35 18.72
CA ALA A 7 40.88 -50.98 17.29
C ALA A 7 39.74 -51.35 16.30
N SER A 8 38.96 -50.30 15.99
CA SER A 8 38.50 -49.87 14.66
C SER A 8 37.73 -50.85 13.76
N ARG A 9 36.42 -50.62 13.65
CA ARG A 9 35.65 -50.94 12.44
C ARG A 9 34.65 -49.82 12.15
N ASN A 10 34.86 -49.17 11.01
CA ASN A 10 33.79 -48.49 10.27
C ASN A 10 33.89 -49.03 8.84
N PRO A 11 32.82 -49.64 8.31
CA PRO A 11 32.55 -49.42 6.90
C PRO A 11 31.05 -49.30 6.62
N ALA A 12 30.72 -48.28 5.82
CA ALA A 12 30.00 -48.40 4.55
C ALA A 12 29.06 -47.20 4.37
N ALA A 13 29.62 -46.17 3.72
CA ALA A 13 28.84 -45.19 3.00
C ALA A 13 28.24 -45.87 1.76
N VAL A 14 26.91 -45.98 1.72
CA VAL A 14 26.16 -46.07 0.47
C VAL A 14 25.39 -44.77 0.38
N ILE A 15 25.81 -43.95 -0.58
CA ILE A 15 25.22 -42.67 -0.94
C ILE A 15 23.92 -43.00 -1.68
N ASP A 16 22.78 -42.69 -1.08
CA ASP A 16 21.52 -42.56 -1.81
C ASP A 16 21.21 -41.06 -1.92
N GLN A 17 21.63 -40.49 -3.06
CA GLN A 17 21.20 -39.18 -3.53
C GLN A 17 19.80 -39.34 -4.08
N ASN A 18 18.77 -39.07 -3.28
CA ASN A 18 17.44 -38.65 -3.77
C ASN A 18 16.53 -38.25 -2.60
N MET A 19 16.63 -37.00 -2.16
CA MET A 19 15.52 -36.26 -1.56
C MET A 19 15.73 -34.78 -1.88
N ASN A 20 15.55 -34.47 -3.16
CA ASN A 20 15.32 -33.12 -3.63
C ASN A 20 13.87 -32.77 -3.26
N THR A 21 13.65 -32.33 -2.02
CA THR A 21 12.38 -31.70 -1.66
C THR A 21 12.37 -30.33 -2.31
N TYR A 22 11.82 -30.26 -3.51
CA TYR A 22 11.29 -29.02 -4.09
C TYR A 22 10.22 -28.49 -3.12
N ARG A 23 10.63 -27.72 -2.12
CA ARG A 23 9.73 -26.74 -1.51
C ARG A 23 9.55 -25.67 -2.56
N GLU A 24 8.37 -25.63 -3.16
CA GLU A 24 7.94 -24.44 -3.89
C GLU A 24 8.23 -23.21 -3.02
N PRO A 25 8.82 -22.14 -3.58
CA PRO A 25 8.97 -20.91 -2.84
C PRO A 25 7.57 -20.48 -2.37
N LEU A 26 7.44 -20.23 -1.06
CA LEU A 26 6.21 -19.70 -0.49
C LEU A 26 5.81 -18.44 -1.28
N PRO A 27 4.52 -18.27 -1.62
CA PRO A 27 4.06 -17.11 -2.37
C PRO A 27 4.48 -15.81 -1.66
N ILE A 28 4.86 -14.83 -2.48
CA ILE A 28 5.19 -13.46 -2.08
C ILE A 28 4.05 -12.94 -1.19
N PRO A 29 4.33 -12.27 -0.05
CA PRO A 29 3.26 -11.66 0.73
C PRO A 29 2.55 -10.61 -0.12
N LEU A 30 1.29 -10.88 -0.45
CA LEU A 30 0.42 -9.98 -1.20
C LEU A 30 -0.55 -9.35 -0.19
N ARG A 31 -0.57 -8.02 -0.14
CA ARG A 31 -1.32 -7.15 0.79
C ARG A 31 -2.70 -6.77 0.19
N PHE A 32 -3.65 -6.25 0.99
CA PHE A 32 -4.72 -5.37 0.50
C PHE A 32 -4.03 -4.05 0.12
N GLU A 33 -3.36 -4.06 -1.02
CA GLU A 33 -2.81 -2.85 -1.62
C GLU A 33 -3.57 -2.59 -2.92
N ALA A 34 -3.42 -1.38 -3.44
CA ALA A 34 -3.58 -1.06 -4.84
C ALA A 34 -3.10 -2.19 -5.78
N GLY A 35 -4.05 -2.88 -6.43
CA GLY A 35 -3.81 -3.82 -7.52
C GLY A 35 -5.05 -4.64 -7.90
N GLU A 36 -4.99 -5.34 -9.04
CA GLU A 36 -6.13 -6.11 -9.59
C GLU A 36 -6.52 -7.35 -8.76
N GLY A 37 -5.59 -7.93 -8.00
CA GLY A 37 -5.83 -9.15 -7.20
C GLY A 37 -6.28 -10.38 -8.02
N ASP A 38 -6.58 -11.48 -7.32
CA ASP A 38 -7.15 -12.72 -7.86
C ASP A 38 -8.06 -13.42 -6.82
N GLU A 39 -8.61 -14.60 -7.15
CA GLU A 39 -9.52 -15.39 -6.29
C GLU A 39 -8.92 -15.77 -4.92
N HIS A 40 -7.60 -15.65 -4.72
CA HIS A 40 -6.90 -16.04 -3.49
C HIS A 40 -6.21 -14.88 -2.77
N THR A 41 -6.06 -13.73 -3.43
CA THR A 41 -5.27 -12.58 -2.93
C THR A 41 -6.11 -11.40 -2.51
N HIS A 42 -7.41 -11.40 -2.84
CA HIS A 42 -8.44 -10.45 -2.40
C HIS A 42 -7.89 -9.03 -2.15
N THR A 43 -7.43 -8.28 -3.15
CA THR A 43 -7.03 -6.86 -2.97
C THR A 43 -8.24 -5.93 -2.81
N HIS A 44 -8.04 -4.63 -2.50
CA HIS A 44 -9.12 -3.63 -2.54
C HIS A 44 -9.87 -3.65 -3.88
N GLY A 45 -9.12 -3.66 -5.00
CA GLY A 45 -9.71 -3.80 -6.34
C GLY A 45 -10.51 -5.11 -6.53
N ALA A 46 -10.06 -6.22 -5.93
CA ALA A 46 -10.81 -7.48 -5.97
C ALA A 46 -12.07 -7.44 -5.11
N ILE A 47 -12.10 -6.68 -4.01
CA ILE A 47 -13.31 -6.48 -3.19
C ILE A 47 -14.37 -5.72 -3.98
N GLU A 48 -13.98 -4.66 -4.68
CA GLU A 48 -14.88 -3.81 -5.46
C GLU A 48 -15.51 -4.52 -6.64
N SER A 49 -14.94 -5.63 -7.12
CA SER A 49 -15.60 -6.51 -8.09
C SER A 49 -17.00 -6.97 -7.63
N VAL A 50 -17.24 -7.01 -6.31
CA VAL A 50 -18.58 -7.33 -5.76
C VAL A 50 -19.64 -6.30 -6.17
N LEU A 51 -19.25 -5.08 -6.52
CA LEU A 51 -20.17 -4.03 -7.00
C LEU A 51 -20.76 -4.38 -8.37
N GLU A 52 -20.09 -5.20 -9.18
CA GLU A 52 -20.67 -5.72 -10.42
C GLU A 52 -21.94 -6.53 -10.11
N SER A 53 -21.91 -7.33 -9.04
CA SER A 53 -23.07 -8.10 -8.58
C SER A 53 -24.19 -7.21 -8.01
N ALA A 54 -23.87 -5.98 -7.58
CA ALA A 54 -24.88 -5.00 -7.18
C ALA A 54 -25.55 -4.34 -8.40
N GLY A 55 -24.88 -4.31 -9.55
CA GLY A 55 -25.36 -3.72 -10.80
C GLY A 55 -24.62 -2.45 -11.25
N PHE A 56 -23.44 -2.17 -10.70
CA PHE A 56 -22.58 -1.08 -11.21
C PHE A 56 -21.97 -1.48 -12.56
N ARG A 57 -21.75 -0.49 -13.42
CA ARG A 57 -21.07 -0.69 -14.71
C ARG A 57 -19.55 -0.77 -14.51
N PRO A 58 -18.80 -1.50 -15.36
CA PRO A 58 -17.36 -1.65 -15.20
C PRO A 58 -16.61 -0.31 -15.10
N GLU A 59 -16.99 0.71 -15.85
CA GLU A 59 -16.38 2.03 -15.78
C GLU A 59 -16.69 2.78 -14.47
N GLU A 60 -17.84 2.51 -13.85
CA GLU A 60 -18.19 3.06 -12.54
C GLU A 60 -17.34 2.38 -11.46
N ILE A 61 -17.20 1.05 -11.52
CA ILE A 61 -16.36 0.28 -10.59
C ILE A 61 -14.92 0.75 -10.68
N ARG A 62 -14.37 0.95 -11.89
CA ARG A 62 -13.01 1.49 -12.07
C ARG A 62 -12.85 2.91 -11.50
N ALA A 63 -13.86 3.76 -11.64
CA ALA A 63 -13.82 5.11 -11.06
C ALA A 63 -13.97 5.11 -9.53
N ILE A 64 -14.72 4.16 -8.96
CA ILE A 64 -14.80 3.90 -7.52
C ILE A 64 -13.43 3.42 -7.03
N TYR A 65 -12.86 2.42 -7.70
CA TYR A 65 -11.52 1.92 -7.38
C TYR A 65 -10.45 2.99 -7.40
N PHE A 66 -10.51 3.93 -8.36
CA PHE A 66 -9.61 5.07 -8.37
C PHE A 66 -9.67 5.89 -7.07
N GLY A 67 -10.86 6.05 -6.47
CA GLY A 67 -11.01 6.71 -5.17
C GLY A 67 -10.40 5.94 -4.00
N ASN A 68 -10.61 4.62 -3.97
CA ASN A 68 -10.03 3.70 -2.97
C ASN A 68 -8.50 3.68 -3.07
N TRP A 69 -7.98 3.45 -4.28
CA TRP A 69 -6.56 3.50 -4.60
C TRP A 69 -5.90 4.82 -4.19
N LEU A 70 -6.59 5.96 -4.38
CA LEU A 70 -6.07 7.24 -3.92
C LEU A 70 -5.97 7.34 -2.39
N ARG A 71 -6.75 6.58 -1.62
CA ARG A 71 -6.58 6.52 -0.15
C ARG A 71 -5.32 5.76 0.20
N ASP A 72 -5.08 4.57 -0.36
CA ASP A 72 -3.81 3.83 -0.18
C ASP A 72 -2.59 4.75 -0.40
N TYR A 73 -2.57 5.46 -1.53
CA TYR A 73 -1.46 6.35 -1.85
C TYR A 73 -1.46 7.66 -1.06
N SER A 74 -2.57 8.09 -0.44
CA SER A 74 -2.59 9.28 0.41
C SER A 74 -1.73 9.12 1.65
N GLN A 75 -1.50 7.88 2.09
CA GLN A 75 -0.63 7.58 3.21
C GLN A 75 0.81 8.06 2.94
N LEU A 76 1.28 8.11 1.68
CA LEU A 76 2.58 8.70 1.27
C LEU A 76 2.77 10.16 1.65
N LEU A 77 1.70 10.84 1.99
CA LEU A 77 1.73 12.23 2.38
C LEU A 77 1.63 12.30 3.89
N ASP A 78 2.60 11.70 4.61
CA ASP A 78 2.70 11.72 6.08
C ASP A 78 3.63 12.87 6.56
N PRO A 79 3.35 13.52 7.71
CA PRO A 79 4.17 14.62 8.24
C PRO A 79 5.65 14.29 8.45
N LYS A 80 6.00 13.02 8.61
CA LYS A 80 7.38 12.53 8.80
C LYS A 80 8.20 12.62 7.51
N ILE A 81 7.55 12.51 6.35
CA ILE A 81 8.21 12.41 5.03
C ILE A 81 7.93 13.62 4.12
N VAL A 82 6.87 14.37 4.38
CA VAL A 82 6.54 15.59 3.63
C VAL A 82 7.43 16.76 4.06
N ARG A 83 8.09 17.38 3.08
CA ARG A 83 8.86 18.61 3.21
C ARG A 83 7.93 19.82 3.16
N ALA A 84 8.11 20.77 4.09
CA ALA A 84 7.41 22.05 4.01
C ALA A 84 7.90 22.89 2.82
N THR A 85 7.01 23.65 2.20
CA THR A 85 7.37 24.54 1.07
C THR A 85 8.38 25.61 1.47
N SER A 86 8.39 26.03 2.74
CA SER A 86 9.34 26.99 3.32
C SER A 86 10.72 26.40 3.62
N MET A 87 10.87 25.07 3.64
CA MET A 87 12.14 24.41 3.91
C MET A 87 12.99 24.29 2.63
N PRO A 88 14.34 24.36 2.74
CA PRO A 88 15.20 24.06 1.61
C PRO A 88 14.97 22.62 1.14
N LYS A 89 15.14 22.38 -0.16
CA LYS A 89 15.16 21.04 -0.76
C LYS A 89 16.20 20.17 -0.03
N SER A 90 15.81 18.94 0.29
CA SER A 90 16.62 18.03 1.12
C SER A 90 16.50 16.56 0.69
N PHE A 91 16.04 16.27 -0.54
CA PHE A 91 16.00 14.90 -1.03
C PHE A 91 17.42 14.28 -1.03
N PRO A 92 17.63 13.03 -0.56
CA PRO A 92 16.65 11.96 -0.30
C PRO A 92 15.87 12.00 1.03
N ASP A 93 16.09 12.97 1.92
CA ASP A 93 15.48 12.93 3.25
C ASP A 93 13.97 13.15 3.21
N LEU A 94 13.51 14.12 2.42
CA LEU A 94 12.10 14.52 2.34
C LEU A 94 11.73 14.96 0.92
N LEU A 95 10.47 14.74 0.54
CA LEU A 95 9.88 15.20 -0.72
C LEU A 95 8.75 16.20 -0.44
N SER A 96 8.53 17.16 -1.35
CA SER A 96 7.35 18.03 -1.25
C SER A 96 6.06 17.26 -1.53
N ARG A 97 4.93 17.78 -1.01
CA ARG A 97 3.59 17.27 -1.37
C ARG A 97 3.34 17.31 -2.87
N ASP A 98 3.81 18.35 -3.57
CA ASP A 98 3.70 18.45 -5.03
C ASP A 98 4.43 17.29 -5.73
N ALA A 99 5.68 17.03 -5.33
CA ALA A 99 6.47 15.95 -5.92
C ALA A 99 5.82 14.57 -5.66
N LEU A 100 5.38 14.30 -4.44
CA LEU A 100 4.69 13.05 -4.10
C LEU A 100 3.39 12.90 -4.90
N THR A 101 2.57 13.95 -4.98
CA THR A 101 1.33 13.95 -5.78
C THR A 101 1.61 13.65 -7.25
N ARG A 102 2.66 14.25 -7.83
CA ARG A 102 3.05 14.02 -9.23
C ARG A 102 3.59 12.61 -9.46
N ILE A 103 4.31 12.03 -8.50
CA ILE A 103 4.72 10.62 -8.56
C ILE A 103 3.48 9.73 -8.61
N VAL A 104 2.50 9.98 -7.73
CA VAL A 104 1.24 9.24 -7.71
C VAL A 104 0.44 9.45 -9.00
N ASP A 105 0.42 10.65 -9.60
CA ASP A 105 -0.20 10.87 -10.92
C ASP A 105 0.43 9.99 -12.01
N VAL A 106 1.76 9.88 -12.04
CA VAL A 106 2.46 9.00 -13.00
C VAL A 106 2.06 7.54 -12.80
N LEU A 107 1.95 7.07 -11.55
CA LEU A 107 1.48 5.73 -11.23
C LEU A 107 0.02 5.52 -11.66
N ALA A 108 -0.84 6.50 -11.38
CA ALA A 108 -2.25 6.46 -11.73
C ALA A 108 -2.46 6.41 -13.26
N VAL A 109 -1.64 7.11 -14.06
CA VAL A 109 -1.69 7.02 -15.53
C VAL A 109 -1.50 5.58 -16.01
N LYS A 110 -0.57 4.87 -15.40
CA LYS A 110 -0.28 3.48 -15.75
C LYS A 110 -1.41 2.54 -15.29
N GLU A 111 -1.88 2.71 -14.06
CA GLU A 111 -2.93 1.86 -13.47
C GLU A 111 -4.30 2.08 -14.11
N PHE A 112 -4.68 3.34 -14.36
CA PHE A 112 -5.99 3.76 -14.85
C PHE A 112 -5.95 4.25 -16.30
N THR A 113 -5.12 3.63 -17.13
CA THR A 113 -4.98 3.97 -18.56
C THR A 113 -6.34 3.94 -19.28
N ASP A 114 -7.22 3.03 -18.90
CA ASP A 114 -8.60 2.91 -19.39
C ASP A 114 -9.43 4.18 -19.14
N LEU A 115 -9.40 4.70 -17.91
CA LEU A 115 -10.11 5.93 -17.53
C LEU A 115 -9.46 7.18 -18.13
N MET A 116 -8.12 7.27 -18.05
CA MET A 116 -7.36 8.45 -18.45
C MET A 116 -7.30 8.67 -19.97
N LYS A 117 -7.38 7.59 -20.76
CA LYS A 117 -7.54 7.71 -22.23
C LYS A 117 -8.87 8.35 -22.62
N THR A 118 -9.91 8.12 -21.82
CA THR A 118 -11.25 8.63 -22.09
C THR A 118 -11.39 10.08 -21.65
N ASP A 119 -10.98 10.40 -20.41
CA ASP A 119 -11.04 11.77 -19.88
C ASP A 119 -9.99 12.00 -18.78
N ARG A 120 -8.75 12.29 -19.19
CA ARG A 120 -7.66 12.59 -18.26
C ARG A 120 -8.01 13.69 -17.25
N SER A 121 -8.79 14.70 -17.64
CA SER A 121 -9.06 15.85 -16.76
C SER A 121 -9.84 15.46 -15.49
N ARG A 122 -10.68 14.41 -15.60
CA ARG A 122 -11.48 13.89 -14.49
C ARG A 122 -10.69 12.99 -13.54
N PHE A 123 -9.60 12.39 -14.02
CA PHE A 123 -8.83 11.39 -13.27
C PHE A 123 -7.38 11.80 -12.97
N VAL A 124 -6.95 12.99 -13.40
CA VAL A 124 -5.64 13.52 -13.00
C VAL A 124 -5.57 13.62 -11.47
N VAL A 125 -4.48 13.11 -10.91
CA VAL A 125 -4.22 13.18 -9.48
C VAL A 125 -3.74 14.58 -9.15
N THR A 126 -4.47 15.26 -8.26
CA THR A 126 -4.14 16.60 -7.77
C THR A 126 -3.96 16.56 -6.27
N ALA A 127 -3.32 17.59 -5.69
CA ALA A 127 -3.15 17.68 -4.25
C ALA A 127 -4.49 17.65 -3.49
N GLU A 128 -5.54 18.20 -4.09
CA GLU A 128 -6.91 18.19 -3.56
C GLU A 128 -7.56 16.81 -3.66
N ARG A 129 -7.33 16.07 -4.77
CA ARG A 129 -7.88 14.72 -4.93
C ARG A 129 -7.17 13.68 -4.07
N LEU A 130 -5.85 13.79 -3.95
CA LEU A 130 -5.02 12.88 -3.16
C LEU A 130 -5.05 13.23 -1.66
N GLY A 131 -5.20 14.51 -1.31
CA GLY A 131 -5.22 14.96 0.08
C GLY A 131 -3.86 14.83 0.76
N VAL A 132 -3.87 14.53 2.06
CA VAL A 132 -2.71 14.14 2.87
C VAL A 132 -3.11 12.94 3.73
N TYR A 133 -2.15 12.26 4.35
CA TYR A 133 -2.48 11.19 5.29
C TYR A 133 -3.33 11.72 6.46
N ARG A 134 -4.44 11.02 6.73
CA ARG A 134 -5.36 11.30 7.85
C ARG A 134 -5.79 10.00 8.50
N PRO A 135 -5.57 9.78 9.80
CA PRO A 135 -5.98 8.54 10.47
C PRO A 135 -7.47 8.20 10.30
N ALA A 136 -8.34 9.22 10.22
CA ALA A 136 -9.77 9.02 10.03
C ALA A 136 -10.12 8.41 8.66
N GLU A 137 -9.31 8.62 7.62
CA GLU A 137 -9.53 8.03 6.29
C GLU A 137 -9.07 6.58 6.19
N HIS A 138 -8.36 6.07 7.21
CA HIS A 138 -7.67 4.78 7.22
C HIS A 138 -8.05 3.91 8.44
N ILE A 139 -9.12 4.28 9.15
CA ILE A 139 -9.55 3.71 10.45
C ILE A 139 -8.46 3.68 11.55
N ASP A 140 -7.33 4.36 11.36
CA ASP A 140 -6.16 4.22 12.20
C ASP A 140 -6.35 4.84 13.59
N ASN A 141 -5.69 4.24 14.57
CA ASN A 141 -5.51 4.83 15.88
C ASN A 141 -4.56 6.04 15.77
N PRO A 142 -5.03 7.28 16.03
CA PRO A 142 -4.25 8.48 15.79
C PRO A 142 -3.21 8.76 16.88
N ARG A 143 -3.02 7.84 17.85
CA ARG A 143 -2.14 8.02 19.01
C ARG A 143 -0.68 8.24 18.59
N THR A 144 -0.15 9.41 18.92
CA THR A 144 1.25 9.78 18.63
C THR A 144 2.04 10.03 19.92
N PRO A 145 2.82 9.04 20.43
CA PRO A 145 3.58 9.22 21.66
C PRO A 145 4.83 10.10 21.50
N ASP A 146 5.53 10.02 20.36
CA ASP A 146 6.71 10.83 20.04
C ASP A 146 6.47 11.65 18.76
N PRO A 147 5.75 12.79 18.86
CA PRO A 147 5.35 13.58 17.70
C PRO A 147 6.56 14.25 17.03
N LYS A 148 6.88 13.82 15.80
CA LYS A 148 7.89 14.43 14.94
C LYS A 148 7.34 14.61 13.52
N PRO A 149 7.38 15.83 12.95
CA PRO A 149 7.74 17.11 13.57
C PRO A 149 6.79 17.49 14.72
N ALA A 150 7.14 18.49 15.55
CA ALA A 150 6.32 18.89 16.69
C ALA A 150 4.90 19.35 16.30
N ASN A 151 4.77 19.99 15.13
CA ASN A 151 3.49 20.40 14.57
C ASN A 151 3.39 19.96 13.09
N PRO A 152 2.48 19.04 12.75
CA PRO A 152 2.27 18.57 11.37
C PRO A 152 1.93 19.70 10.41
N LYS A 153 1.20 20.72 10.90
CA LYS A 153 0.76 21.84 10.08
C LYS A 153 1.90 22.75 9.61
N GLU A 154 3.09 22.61 10.17
CA GLU A 154 4.30 23.26 9.66
C GLU A 154 4.80 22.61 8.36
N ARG A 155 4.45 21.35 8.09
CA ARG A 155 4.71 20.68 6.81
C ARG A 155 3.70 21.09 5.75
N ASP A 156 2.43 20.97 6.07
CA ASP A 156 1.30 21.30 5.21
C ASP A 156 0.08 21.63 6.07
N ALA A 157 -0.64 22.70 5.74
CA ALA A 157 -1.78 23.18 6.52
C ALA A 157 -2.93 22.17 6.60
N ASP A 158 -3.02 21.26 5.63
CA ASP A 158 -4.06 20.24 5.57
C ASP A 158 -3.87 19.15 6.62
N PHE A 159 -2.66 18.95 7.15
CA PHE A 159 -2.43 17.93 8.18
C PHE A 159 -3.27 18.14 9.43
N ASP A 160 -3.75 17.04 10.00
CA ASP A 160 -4.36 17.06 11.33
C ASP A 160 -3.32 17.31 12.42
N ALA A 161 -3.77 17.90 13.53
CA ALA A 161 -2.93 18.00 14.71
C ALA A 161 -2.70 16.60 15.30
N TRP A 162 -1.52 16.38 15.89
CA TRP A 162 -1.23 15.12 16.60
C TRP A 162 -2.22 14.86 17.73
N VAL A 163 -2.65 13.60 17.88
CA VAL A 163 -3.44 13.14 19.02
C VAL A 163 -2.49 12.54 20.04
N LEU A 164 -2.27 13.25 21.14
CA LEU A 164 -1.32 12.85 22.19
C LEU A 164 -1.92 11.76 23.10
N PRO A 165 -1.10 10.96 23.81
CA PRO A 165 -1.57 9.80 24.58
C PRO A 165 -2.71 10.05 25.59
N ASP A 166 -2.82 11.25 26.16
CA ASP A 166 -3.85 11.58 27.15
C ASP A 166 -5.15 12.15 26.55
N ASP A 167 -5.25 12.23 25.22
CA ASP A 167 -6.39 12.82 24.54
C ASP A 167 -7.69 12.00 24.77
N PRO A 168 -8.82 12.65 25.14
CA PRO A 168 -10.11 11.96 25.33
C PRO A 168 -10.60 11.15 24.13
N LEU A 169 -10.11 11.44 22.93
CA LEU A 169 -10.42 10.71 21.70
C LEU A 169 -9.86 9.28 21.71
N LEU A 170 -8.76 9.04 22.43
CA LEU A 170 -8.12 7.72 22.53
C LEU A 170 -8.81 6.80 23.55
N LYS A 171 -9.76 7.33 24.33
CA LYS A 171 -10.47 6.56 25.34
C LYS A 171 -11.47 5.60 24.70
N VAL A 172 -11.66 4.47 25.37
CA VAL A 172 -12.77 3.55 25.11
C VAL A 172 -14.07 4.23 25.57
N ASP A 173 -15.08 4.21 24.72
CA ASP A 173 -16.43 4.59 25.09
C ASP A 173 -17.09 3.48 25.94
N PRO A 174 -17.59 3.79 27.15
CA PRO A 174 -18.11 2.78 28.05
C PRO A 174 -19.38 2.10 27.53
N ASP A 175 -20.20 2.80 26.75
CA ASP A 175 -21.48 2.29 26.26
C ASP A 175 -21.31 1.52 24.95
N ALA A 176 -20.55 2.09 24.01
CA ALA A 176 -20.29 1.46 22.71
C ALA A 176 -19.23 0.34 22.79
N SER A 177 -18.37 0.34 23.82
CA SER A 177 -17.18 -0.53 23.89
C SER A 177 -16.26 -0.37 22.68
N MET A 178 -16.11 0.85 22.18
CA MET A 178 -15.31 1.18 20.99
C MET A 178 -14.39 2.36 21.30
N LYS A 179 -13.23 2.43 20.63
CA LYS A 179 -12.39 3.64 20.67
C LYS A 179 -13.13 4.83 20.07
N ARG A 180 -13.12 5.97 20.76
CA ARG A 180 -13.89 7.17 20.35
C ARG A 180 -13.46 7.76 19.01
N TYR A 181 -12.18 7.63 18.62
CA TYR A 181 -11.71 8.12 17.32
C TYR A 181 -12.39 7.44 16.12
N ILE A 182 -12.91 6.21 16.26
CA ILE A 182 -13.56 5.46 15.17
C ILE A 182 -14.73 6.25 14.58
N GLN A 183 -15.42 7.04 15.42
CA GLN A 183 -16.51 7.89 14.98
C GLN A 183 -16.09 8.95 13.95
N ARG A 184 -14.82 9.38 13.94
CA ARG A 184 -14.30 10.30 12.92
C ARG A 184 -14.24 9.62 11.56
N SER A 185 -13.79 8.37 11.49
CA SER A 185 -13.79 7.58 10.25
C SER A 185 -15.20 7.37 9.73
N VAL A 186 -16.15 7.08 10.63
CA VAL A 186 -17.57 6.97 10.28
C VAL A 186 -18.11 8.27 9.67
N GLN A 187 -17.72 9.43 10.20
CA GLN A 187 -18.14 10.72 9.66
C GLN A 187 -17.55 11.00 8.27
N VAL A 188 -16.28 10.66 8.05
CA VAL A 188 -15.64 10.82 6.73
C VAL A 188 -16.26 9.89 5.70
N MET A 189 -16.45 8.62 6.04
CA MET A 189 -17.16 7.64 5.19
C MET A 189 -18.57 8.14 4.84
N ALA A 190 -19.32 8.61 5.84
CA ALA A 190 -20.66 9.14 5.61
C ALA A 190 -20.65 10.31 4.62
N ALA A 191 -19.72 11.25 4.77
CA ALA A 191 -19.59 12.39 3.86
C ALA A 191 -19.27 11.96 2.41
N GLY A 192 -18.41 10.96 2.23
CA GLY A 192 -18.11 10.41 0.90
C GLY A 192 -19.31 9.74 0.24
N LEU A 193 -20.09 8.96 1.01
CA LEU A 193 -21.33 8.34 0.53
C LEU A 193 -22.42 9.38 0.22
N GLU A 194 -22.56 10.44 1.03
CA GLU A 194 -23.44 11.57 0.72
C GLU A 194 -23.03 12.27 -0.57
N SER A 195 -21.72 12.49 -0.79
CA SER A 195 -21.21 13.07 -2.03
C SER A 195 -21.58 12.21 -3.24
N ALA A 196 -21.43 10.89 -3.13
CA ALA A 196 -21.80 9.93 -4.17
C ALA A 196 -23.30 9.96 -4.50
N VAL A 197 -24.16 9.95 -3.47
CA VAL A 197 -25.62 10.01 -3.64
C VAL A 197 -26.03 11.32 -4.32
N ASN A 198 -25.53 12.45 -3.82
CA ASN A 198 -25.87 13.78 -4.35
C ASN A 198 -25.32 14.01 -5.76
N GLY A 199 -24.15 13.45 -6.08
CA GLY A 199 -23.54 13.54 -7.40
C GLY A 199 -24.22 12.67 -8.46
N GLY A 200 -24.83 11.56 -8.06
CA GLY A 200 -25.44 10.59 -8.96
C GLY A 200 -24.40 9.77 -9.76
N PRO A 201 -24.87 8.80 -10.59
CA PRO A 201 -24.00 7.83 -11.28
C PRO A 201 -23.08 8.47 -12.34
N GLY A 202 -23.37 9.69 -12.78
CA GLY A 202 -22.55 10.42 -13.76
C GLY A 202 -21.38 11.21 -13.16
N SER A 203 -21.36 11.40 -11.83
CA SER A 203 -20.35 12.20 -11.15
C SER A 203 -19.10 11.37 -10.86
N THR A 204 -17.98 11.73 -11.49
CA THR A 204 -16.69 11.05 -11.22
C THR A 204 -16.14 11.41 -9.85
N ASP A 205 -16.35 12.65 -9.40
CA ASP A 205 -15.94 13.04 -8.06
C ASP A 205 -16.80 12.29 -7.03
N GLY A 206 -18.09 12.11 -7.29
CA GLY A 206 -18.98 11.29 -6.45
C GLY A 206 -18.58 9.80 -6.42
N LEU A 207 -18.20 9.21 -7.56
CA LEU A 207 -17.68 7.83 -7.63
C LEU A 207 -16.34 7.69 -6.89
N ARG A 208 -15.44 8.67 -7.04
CA ARG A 208 -14.17 8.73 -6.30
C ARG A 208 -14.42 8.83 -4.79
N ASP A 209 -15.32 9.70 -4.37
CA ASP A 209 -15.67 9.88 -2.96
C ASP A 209 -16.35 8.63 -2.37
N MET A 210 -17.13 7.91 -3.18
CA MET A 210 -17.64 6.59 -2.84
C MET A 210 -16.50 5.59 -2.61
N GLY A 211 -15.51 5.54 -3.51
CA GLY A 211 -14.32 4.70 -3.36
C GLY A 211 -13.56 4.98 -2.07
N ALA A 212 -13.32 6.26 -1.77
CA ALA A 212 -12.68 6.68 -0.52
C ALA A 212 -13.50 6.29 0.73
N ALA A 213 -14.84 6.31 0.64
CA ALA A 213 -15.70 5.84 1.72
C ALA A 213 -15.70 4.31 1.88
N LEU A 214 -15.70 3.57 0.77
CA LEU A 214 -15.63 2.09 0.79
C LEU A 214 -14.29 1.61 1.33
N HIS A 215 -13.19 2.31 1.01
CA HIS A 215 -11.87 2.04 1.59
C HIS A 215 -11.91 2.01 3.12
N ILE A 216 -12.50 3.02 3.78
CA ILE A 216 -12.67 3.05 5.25
C ILE A 216 -13.43 1.81 5.77
N LEU A 217 -14.44 1.37 5.03
CA LEU A 217 -15.25 0.20 5.39
C LEU A 217 -14.48 -1.12 5.22
N GLU A 218 -13.64 -1.21 4.20
CA GLU A 218 -12.76 -2.35 3.94
C GLU A 218 -11.66 -2.45 5.00
N ASP A 219 -10.99 -1.33 5.27
CA ASP A 219 -9.96 -1.18 6.30
C ASP A 219 -10.49 -1.49 7.69
N PHE A 220 -11.75 -1.15 7.99
CA PHE A 220 -12.36 -1.52 9.26
C PHE A 220 -12.29 -3.03 9.52
N PHE A 221 -12.50 -3.88 8.51
CA PHE A 221 -12.39 -5.34 8.70
C PHE A 221 -10.95 -5.85 8.64
N ALA A 222 -10.06 -5.14 7.94
CA ALA A 222 -8.65 -5.50 7.81
C ALA A 222 -7.79 -5.08 9.00
N HIS A 223 -8.12 -3.96 9.64
CA HIS A 223 -7.26 -3.25 10.61
C HIS A 223 -7.93 -2.97 11.95
N SER A 224 -9.07 -3.60 12.22
CA SER A 224 -9.65 -3.71 13.56
C SER A 224 -9.59 -5.14 14.11
N ASN A 225 -9.93 -5.31 15.38
CA ASN A 225 -10.15 -6.62 15.99
C ASN A 225 -11.59 -7.16 15.81
N PHE A 226 -12.37 -6.64 14.85
CA PHE A 226 -13.78 -7.03 14.65
C PHE A 226 -13.93 -8.54 14.37
N ALA A 227 -13.06 -9.11 13.54
CA ALA A 227 -13.11 -10.54 13.19
C ALA A 227 -12.81 -11.42 14.42
N GLU A 228 -11.82 -11.04 15.22
CA GLU A 228 -11.41 -11.71 16.45
C GLU A 228 -12.55 -11.69 17.47
N LEU A 229 -13.13 -10.52 17.73
CA LEU A 229 -14.26 -10.37 18.65
C LEU A 229 -15.50 -11.13 18.18
N SER A 230 -15.72 -11.23 16.86
CA SER A 230 -16.81 -12.04 16.30
C SER A 230 -16.59 -13.54 16.51
N LEU A 231 -15.36 -14.04 16.38
CA LEU A 231 -15.03 -15.43 16.69
C LEU A 231 -15.18 -15.73 18.18
N ILE A 232 -14.73 -14.81 19.05
CA ILE A 232 -14.87 -14.93 20.51
C ILE A 232 -16.35 -14.98 20.89
N LYS A 233 -17.19 -14.13 20.32
CA LYS A 233 -18.65 -14.14 20.51
C LYS A 233 -19.27 -15.51 20.21
N LEU A 234 -18.76 -16.21 19.20
CA LEU A 234 -19.24 -17.53 18.79
C LEU A 234 -18.62 -18.70 19.59
N GLY A 235 -17.85 -18.41 20.64
CA GLY A 235 -17.29 -19.42 21.56
C GLY A 235 -15.84 -19.82 21.27
N HIS A 236 -15.16 -19.17 20.31
CA HIS A 236 -13.73 -19.38 20.07
C HIS A 236 -12.88 -18.56 21.06
N GLU A 237 -13.03 -18.81 22.36
CA GLU A 237 -12.45 -18.00 23.46
C GLU A 237 -10.92 -17.93 23.50
N ARG A 238 -10.23 -18.81 22.76
CA ARG A 238 -8.75 -18.84 22.68
C ARG A 238 -8.18 -17.88 21.64
N ILE A 239 -9.02 -17.26 20.82
CA ILE A 239 -8.58 -16.26 19.83
C ILE A 239 -7.95 -15.07 20.57
N LEU A 240 -6.83 -14.57 20.05
CA LEU A 240 -6.15 -13.41 20.59
C LEU A 240 -6.94 -12.14 20.22
N PRO A 241 -7.46 -11.37 21.19
CA PRO A 241 -8.36 -10.25 20.90
C PRO A 241 -7.63 -8.97 20.47
N TRP A 242 -6.30 -8.92 20.59
CA TRP A 242 -5.45 -7.76 20.27
C TRP A 242 -5.85 -6.48 21.02
N THR A 243 -6.45 -6.66 22.19
CA THR A 243 -6.84 -5.61 23.12
C THR A 243 -6.88 -6.20 24.52
N SER A 244 -6.69 -5.38 25.54
CA SER A 244 -6.89 -5.75 26.94
C SER A 244 -8.30 -5.41 27.44
N ASP A 245 -8.66 -5.98 28.58
CA ASP A 245 -9.88 -5.64 29.32
C ASP A 245 -9.92 -4.13 29.63
N ALA A 246 -11.07 -3.51 29.40
CA ALA A 246 -11.38 -2.12 29.69
C ALA A 246 -12.71 -2.01 30.46
N ASP A 247 -12.86 -0.93 31.23
CA ASP A 247 -14.11 -0.61 31.93
C ASP A 247 -15.18 -0.11 30.95
N CYS A 248 -15.82 -1.06 30.26
CA CYS A 248 -16.84 -0.84 29.25
C CYS A 248 -17.84 -2.01 29.22
N LYS A 249 -18.98 -1.80 28.58
CA LYS A 249 -20.10 -2.75 28.50
C LYS A 249 -19.68 -4.18 28.12
N HIS A 250 -18.76 -4.36 27.16
CA HIS A 250 -18.34 -5.68 26.66
C HIS A 250 -16.97 -6.15 27.13
N ARG A 251 -16.33 -5.44 28.08
CA ARG A 251 -15.00 -5.72 28.63
C ARG A 251 -13.84 -5.66 27.61
N LEU A 252 -13.91 -6.37 26.49
CA LEU A 252 -12.96 -6.27 25.39
C LEU A 252 -13.46 -5.24 24.38
N PRO A 253 -12.79 -4.09 24.23
CA PRO A 253 -13.25 -3.05 23.31
C PRO A 253 -12.87 -3.36 21.86
N LEU A 254 -13.66 -2.85 20.92
CA LEU A 254 -13.26 -2.80 19.52
C LEU A 254 -12.25 -1.66 19.32
N VAL A 255 -11.11 -2.02 18.75
CA VAL A 255 -9.93 -1.17 18.58
C VAL A 255 -9.37 -1.34 17.17
N THR A 256 -8.60 -0.35 16.72
CA THR A 256 -7.83 -0.42 15.47
C THR A 256 -6.35 -0.13 15.72
N GLY A 257 -5.53 -0.46 14.71
CA GLY A 257 -4.09 -0.38 14.80
C GLY A 257 -3.55 1.05 14.75
N THR A 258 -2.44 1.30 15.43
CA THR A 258 -1.68 2.54 15.28
C THR A 258 -0.77 2.44 14.07
N PHE A 259 -0.90 3.42 13.18
CA PHE A 259 -0.15 3.50 11.93
C PHE A 259 1.35 3.82 12.15
N GLY A 260 2.24 3.06 11.49
CA GLY A 260 3.68 3.05 11.77
C GLY A 260 4.56 3.95 10.89
N GLY A 261 4.03 4.66 9.89
CA GLY A 261 4.82 5.45 8.92
C GLY A 261 5.54 4.63 7.84
N SER A 262 5.86 3.39 8.17
CA SER A 262 6.82 2.52 7.49
C SER A 262 6.19 1.49 6.55
N ASP A 263 4.88 1.27 6.68
CA ASP A 263 4.11 0.39 5.78
C ASP A 263 3.92 1.01 4.37
N ILE A 264 4.01 2.33 4.28
CA ILE A 264 3.66 3.18 3.13
C ILE A 264 4.70 3.19 2.00
N ILE A 265 5.99 3.27 2.36
CA ILE A 265 7.04 3.53 1.37
C ILE A 265 7.55 2.22 0.77
N ALA A 266 7.39 1.10 1.49
CA ALA A 266 7.69 -0.22 0.96
C ALA A 266 6.81 -0.57 -0.26
N SER A 267 5.53 -0.17 -0.26
CA SER A 267 4.59 -0.43 -1.37
C SER A 267 4.91 0.36 -2.63
N LEU A 268 5.73 1.42 -2.54
CA LEU A 268 6.25 2.15 -3.70
C LEU A 268 7.46 1.50 -4.35
N ALA A 269 8.21 0.68 -3.61
CA ALA A 269 9.47 0.13 -4.11
C ALA A 269 9.24 -0.71 -5.37
N GLU A 270 8.21 -1.55 -5.38
CA GLU A 270 7.88 -2.37 -6.54
C GLU A 270 7.36 -1.55 -7.74
N PRO A 271 6.31 -0.69 -7.62
CA PRO A 271 5.84 0.14 -8.73
C PRO A 271 6.92 1.05 -9.32
N LEU A 272 7.71 1.70 -8.47
CA LEU A 272 8.84 2.53 -8.91
C LEU A 272 9.92 1.66 -9.56
N GLY A 273 10.25 0.50 -8.98
CA GLY A 273 11.19 -0.45 -9.57
C GLY A 273 10.76 -0.88 -10.96
N ARG A 274 9.48 -1.21 -11.16
CA ARG A 274 8.92 -1.53 -12.49
C ARG A 274 9.06 -0.35 -13.45
N ILE A 275 8.82 0.90 -13.05
CA ILE A 275 9.00 2.05 -13.95
C ILE A 275 10.48 2.30 -14.29
N MET A 276 11.34 2.19 -13.29
CA MET A 276 12.77 2.51 -13.41
C MET A 276 13.56 1.42 -14.14
N PHE A 277 13.19 0.13 -13.97
CA PHE A 277 13.98 -1.01 -14.42
C PHE A 277 13.29 -1.94 -15.42
N SER A 278 11.97 -1.84 -15.62
CA SER A 278 11.28 -2.75 -16.54
C SER A 278 11.92 -2.74 -17.91
N THR A 279 12.28 -3.93 -18.37
CA THR A 279 12.70 -4.25 -19.73
C THR A 279 11.55 -4.84 -20.55
N ASP A 280 10.35 -4.96 -19.97
CA ASP A 280 9.18 -5.58 -20.62
C ASP A 280 9.03 -5.06 -22.03
N GLU A 281 9.17 -6.01 -22.95
CA GLU A 281 9.36 -5.84 -24.38
C GLU A 281 8.13 -5.20 -25.04
N LYS A 282 7.98 -3.88 -24.91
CA LYS A 282 7.26 -3.15 -25.95
C LYS A 282 8.15 -3.18 -27.20
N PRO A 283 7.61 -3.51 -28.39
CA PRO A 283 8.37 -3.34 -29.63
C PRO A 283 8.92 -1.92 -29.64
N PHE A 284 10.18 -1.74 -30.08
CA PHE A 284 10.83 -0.43 -30.11
C PHE A 284 9.87 0.63 -30.70
N GLU A 285 9.30 1.46 -29.82
CA GLU A 285 8.53 2.63 -30.23
C GLU A 285 9.56 3.73 -30.49
N ALA A 286 9.56 4.27 -31.71
CA ALA A 286 10.43 5.37 -32.04
C ALA A 286 10.17 6.53 -31.07
N ILE A 287 11.23 7.03 -30.44
CA ILE A 287 11.15 8.17 -29.54
C ILE A 287 10.53 9.33 -30.30
N LYS A 288 9.48 9.94 -29.74
CA LYS A 288 8.83 11.12 -30.33
C LYS A 288 9.33 12.38 -29.64
N ALA A 289 9.64 13.39 -30.44
CA ALA A 289 10.07 14.68 -29.94
C ALA A 289 8.98 15.31 -29.05
N GLY A 290 9.36 15.74 -27.85
CA GLY A 290 8.48 16.38 -26.87
C GLY A 290 7.68 15.40 -26.02
N GLU A 291 7.69 14.11 -26.32
CA GLU A 291 7.04 13.09 -25.49
C GLU A 291 7.90 12.80 -24.25
N ARG A 292 7.25 12.58 -23.10
CA ARG A 292 7.89 12.28 -21.81
C ARG A 292 7.30 10.99 -21.28
N TYR A 293 8.12 9.95 -21.22
CA TYR A 293 7.71 8.65 -20.69
C TYR A 293 7.67 8.68 -19.17
N GLU A 294 7.05 7.69 -18.55
CA GLU A 294 6.86 7.59 -17.10
C GLU A 294 8.19 7.71 -16.36
N ARG A 295 9.23 7.02 -16.87
CA ARG A 295 10.59 7.11 -16.33
C ARG A 295 11.16 8.53 -16.39
N ASP A 296 10.95 9.24 -17.50
CA ASP A 296 11.42 10.64 -17.63
C ASP A 296 10.73 11.52 -16.60
N GLN A 297 9.41 11.35 -16.44
CA GLN A 297 8.61 12.13 -15.52
C GLN A 297 9.06 11.90 -14.07
N ILE A 298 9.25 10.64 -13.65
CA ILE A 298 9.76 10.32 -12.30
C ILE A 298 11.14 10.94 -12.06
N ILE A 299 12.07 10.81 -13.01
CA ILE A 299 13.41 11.40 -12.88
C ILE A 299 13.33 12.93 -12.76
N GLN A 300 12.53 13.59 -13.61
CA GLN A 300 12.33 15.05 -13.53
C GLN A 300 11.75 15.48 -12.18
N ILE A 301 10.73 14.76 -11.68
CA ILE A 301 10.12 15.05 -10.38
C ILE A 301 11.17 14.91 -9.26
N VAL A 302 11.87 13.79 -9.20
CA VAL A 302 12.86 13.51 -8.16
C VAL A 302 14.02 14.51 -8.20
N LEU A 303 14.58 14.78 -9.39
CA LEU A 303 15.65 15.77 -9.55
C LEU A 303 15.18 17.19 -9.22
N SER A 304 13.90 17.50 -9.42
CA SER A 304 13.34 18.79 -9.01
C SER A 304 13.31 18.98 -7.51
N GLU A 305 13.37 17.92 -6.70
CA GLU A 305 13.46 17.97 -5.24
C GLU A 305 14.90 17.88 -4.73
N HIS A 306 15.89 17.68 -5.61
CA HIS A 306 17.30 17.62 -5.22
C HIS A 306 17.86 19.02 -4.88
N PRO A 307 18.72 19.15 -3.84
CA PRO A 307 19.32 20.44 -3.46
C PRO A 307 20.22 21.07 -4.54
N ASP A 308 20.86 20.24 -5.37
CA ASP A 308 21.68 20.68 -6.50
C ASP A 308 20.84 20.85 -7.78
N PRO A 309 20.48 22.08 -8.18
CA PRO A 309 19.64 22.31 -9.36
C PRO A 309 20.33 21.95 -10.68
N ARG A 310 21.66 21.77 -10.69
CA ARG A 310 22.41 21.42 -11.90
C ARG A 310 22.07 20.02 -12.41
N LEU A 311 21.64 19.12 -11.52
CA LEU A 311 21.25 17.77 -11.92
C LEU A 311 19.96 17.78 -12.77
N LEU A 312 18.94 18.51 -12.33
CA LEU A 312 17.71 18.68 -13.11
C LEU A 312 18.02 19.35 -14.45
N ALA A 313 18.75 20.47 -14.43
CA ALA A 313 19.09 21.21 -15.65
C ALA A 313 19.88 20.34 -16.64
N GLY A 314 20.80 19.50 -16.15
CA GLY A 314 21.53 18.54 -16.98
C GLY A 314 20.63 17.47 -17.59
N TYR A 315 19.64 16.98 -16.83
CA TYR A 315 18.67 16.00 -17.33
C TYR A 315 17.70 16.62 -18.34
N GLU A 316 17.24 17.84 -18.12
CA GLU A 316 16.39 18.57 -19.07
C GLU A 316 17.11 18.86 -20.39
N ALA A 317 18.39 19.25 -20.33
CA ALA A 317 19.23 19.43 -21.52
C ALA A 317 19.40 18.11 -22.31
N LEU A 318 19.48 16.97 -21.61
CA LEU A 318 19.41 15.66 -22.25
C LEU A 318 18.08 15.47 -22.99
N LEU A 319 16.96 15.73 -22.32
CA LEU A 319 15.64 15.49 -22.90
C LEU A 319 15.41 16.37 -24.13
N GLU A 320 15.89 17.61 -24.10
CA GLU A 320 15.87 18.51 -25.24
C GLU A 320 16.75 17.99 -26.40
N ALA A 321 17.95 17.49 -26.11
CA ALA A 321 18.80 16.86 -27.12
C ALA A 321 18.14 15.61 -27.73
N ARG A 322 17.50 14.78 -26.89
CA ARG A 322 16.73 13.61 -27.33
C ARG A 322 15.57 14.02 -28.25
N ASP A 323 14.87 15.10 -27.93
CA ASP A 323 13.78 15.63 -28.76
C ASP A 323 14.29 16.10 -30.13
N GLN A 324 15.47 16.74 -30.16
CA GLN A 324 16.10 17.14 -31.42
C GLN A 324 16.47 15.92 -32.27
N TRP A 325 17.02 14.85 -31.68
CA TRP A 325 17.33 13.63 -32.43
C TRP A 325 16.07 12.99 -33.00
N ALA A 326 15.02 12.86 -32.19
CA ALA A 326 13.75 12.27 -32.61
C ALA A 326 13.13 12.97 -33.84
N SER A 327 13.51 14.22 -34.12
CA SER A 327 13.08 14.97 -35.31
C SER A 327 13.89 14.69 -36.59
N GLN A 328 14.99 13.94 -36.51
CA GLN A 328 15.89 13.62 -37.62
C GLN A 328 15.55 12.28 -38.30
N PRO A 329 16.07 12.00 -39.51
CA PRO A 329 15.98 10.67 -40.12
C PRO A 329 16.62 9.59 -39.23
N PHE A 330 16.09 8.36 -39.28
CA PHE A 330 16.50 7.25 -38.39
C PHE A 330 18.01 6.95 -38.40
N SER A 331 18.70 7.11 -39.54
CA SER A 331 20.16 6.93 -39.63
C SER A 331 20.94 7.97 -38.83
N GLU A 332 20.48 9.23 -38.83
CA GLU A 332 21.11 10.33 -38.09
C GLU A 332 20.74 10.28 -36.61
N GLN A 333 19.52 9.86 -36.26
CA GLN A 333 19.11 9.55 -34.87
C GLN A 333 20.11 8.60 -34.19
N VAL A 334 20.47 7.53 -34.89
CA VAL A 334 21.39 6.52 -34.41
C VAL A 334 22.79 7.09 -34.24
N GLU A 335 23.32 7.86 -35.20
CA GLU A 335 24.64 8.51 -35.09
C GLU A 335 24.71 9.56 -33.96
N GLN A 336 23.69 10.41 -33.81
CA GLN A 336 23.65 11.43 -32.75
C GLN A 336 23.50 10.81 -31.36
N PHE A 337 22.73 9.73 -31.23
CA PHE A 337 22.65 8.93 -29.99
C PHE A 337 24.01 8.35 -29.58
N TYR A 338 24.84 7.89 -30.53
CA TYR A 338 26.19 7.39 -30.22
C TYR A 338 27.19 8.47 -29.82
N ALA A 339 27.21 9.60 -30.55
CA ALA A 339 28.06 10.74 -30.21
C ALA A 339 27.72 11.26 -28.79
N PHE A 340 26.44 11.16 -28.42
CA PHE A 340 25.92 11.53 -27.12
C PHE A 340 26.33 10.57 -25.98
N ILE A 341 26.33 9.25 -26.21
CA ILE A 341 26.87 8.29 -25.23
C ILE A 341 28.38 8.51 -25.02
N GLY A 342 29.12 8.84 -26.08
CA GLY A 342 30.58 8.94 -26.04
C GLY A 342 31.18 10.21 -25.43
N THR A 343 30.43 11.31 -25.26
CA THR A 343 31.01 12.60 -24.80
C THR A 343 30.21 13.27 -23.64
N PRO A 344 28.86 13.38 -23.72
CA PRO A 344 27.96 13.72 -22.59
C PRO A 344 27.62 12.62 -21.58
N GLY A 345 27.84 11.33 -21.87
CA GLY A 345 27.32 10.19 -21.10
C GLY A 345 27.67 10.16 -19.59
N ARG A 346 28.73 10.85 -19.15
CA ARG A 346 29.08 10.95 -17.72
C ARG A 346 28.09 11.79 -16.90
N LEU A 347 27.48 12.82 -17.47
CA LEU A 347 26.50 13.65 -16.76
C LEU A 347 25.18 12.88 -16.56
N LEU A 348 24.82 12.01 -17.50
CA LEU A 348 23.67 11.12 -17.40
C LEU A 348 23.83 10.03 -16.35
N GLY A 349 25.00 9.38 -16.34
CA GLY A 349 25.31 8.37 -15.32
C GLY A 349 25.28 8.96 -13.92
N ASN A 350 25.75 10.20 -13.79
CA ASN A 350 25.66 10.92 -12.53
C ASN A 350 24.20 11.24 -12.16
N ALA A 351 23.38 11.77 -13.07
CA ALA A 351 21.99 12.13 -12.75
C ALA A 351 21.10 10.90 -12.46
N PHE A 352 21.14 9.88 -13.33
CA PHE A 352 20.37 8.66 -13.14
C PHE A 352 20.88 7.89 -11.90
N GLY A 353 22.19 7.75 -11.74
CA GLY A 353 22.79 7.12 -10.56
C GLY A 353 22.41 7.83 -9.25
N VAL A 354 22.43 9.17 -9.24
CA VAL A 354 21.99 9.96 -8.07
C VAL A 354 20.51 9.73 -7.78
N VAL A 355 19.64 9.69 -8.79
CA VAL A 355 18.20 9.41 -8.59
C VAL A 355 18.02 8.02 -8.01
N MET A 356 18.67 7.00 -8.56
CA MET A 356 18.53 5.63 -8.08
C MET A 356 19.03 5.46 -6.65
N GLN A 357 20.22 5.98 -6.37
CA GLN A 357 20.80 5.94 -5.02
C GLN A 357 19.92 6.68 -4.03
N SER A 358 19.43 7.87 -4.40
CA SER A 358 18.59 8.69 -3.52
C SER A 358 17.22 8.06 -3.29
N LEU A 359 16.59 7.47 -4.31
CA LEU A 359 15.35 6.70 -4.14
C LEU A 359 15.56 5.48 -3.24
N ALA A 360 16.65 4.73 -3.41
CA ALA A 360 16.96 3.60 -2.55
C ALA A 360 17.17 4.03 -1.09
N ILE A 361 17.84 5.16 -0.84
CA ILE A 361 18.01 5.73 0.50
C ILE A 361 16.66 6.16 1.07
N TRP A 362 15.83 6.86 0.30
CA TRP A 362 14.51 7.32 0.73
C TRP A 362 13.59 6.14 1.08
N LEU A 363 13.55 5.12 0.22
CA LEU A 363 12.82 3.87 0.48
C LEU A 363 13.38 3.17 1.74
N GLY A 364 14.71 3.13 1.90
CA GLY A 364 15.38 2.46 3.02
C GLY A 364 15.18 3.11 4.38
N ASN A 365 15.32 4.43 4.47
CA ASN A 365 15.09 5.18 5.71
C ASN A 365 13.67 4.91 6.26
N SER A 366 12.71 4.71 5.36
CA SER A 366 11.31 4.48 5.70
C SER A 366 11.03 3.06 6.21
N VAL A 367 11.82 2.08 5.77
CA VAL A 367 11.75 0.69 6.26
C VAL A 367 12.44 0.54 7.62
N ASP A 368 13.45 1.36 7.93
CA ASP A 368 14.11 1.33 9.24
C ASP A 368 13.21 1.89 10.37
N ASP A 369 12.33 2.84 10.06
CA ASP A 369 11.28 3.35 10.97
C ASP A 369 10.19 2.30 11.29
N LEU A 370 10.15 1.16 10.57
CA LEU A 370 9.29 -0.01 10.85
C LEU A 370 9.64 -0.71 12.16
N GLN A 371 10.84 -0.47 12.69
CA GLN A 371 11.35 -1.16 13.87
C GLN A 371 11.03 -0.43 15.19
N THR A 372 10.51 0.80 15.17
CA THR A 372 10.51 1.71 16.33
C THR A 372 9.17 1.96 17.04
N LEU A 373 8.10 1.21 16.74
CA LEU A 373 6.78 1.34 17.40
C LEU A 373 6.21 -0.01 17.90
N LEU A 374 7.06 -0.90 18.43
CA LEU A 374 6.69 -2.31 18.67
C LEU A 374 7.10 -2.86 20.04
N ASP A 375 6.84 -2.14 21.13
CA ASP A 375 7.16 -2.67 22.46
C ASP A 375 5.93 -3.12 23.28
N GLU A 376 4.70 -2.84 22.84
CA GLU A 376 3.50 -3.25 23.57
C GLU A 376 2.68 -4.30 22.81
N ASP A 377 2.44 -5.44 23.47
CA ASP A 377 1.51 -6.48 23.03
C ASP A 377 0.22 -6.36 23.86
N PRO A 378 -0.89 -5.87 23.29
CA PRO A 378 -2.15 -5.70 24.02
C PRO A 378 -2.73 -6.97 24.63
N ASN A 379 -2.29 -8.16 24.21
CA ASN A 379 -2.72 -9.41 24.83
C ASN A 379 -2.08 -9.65 26.20
N SER A 380 -1.01 -8.92 26.53
CA SER A 380 -0.24 -9.09 27.77
C SER A 380 0.11 -7.80 28.52
N SER A 381 0.07 -6.64 27.87
CA SER A 381 0.52 -5.37 28.44
C SER A 381 -0.53 -4.60 29.25
N GLY A 382 -1.82 -4.93 29.12
CA GLY A 382 -2.91 -4.10 29.65
C GLY A 382 -3.32 -2.96 28.70
N SER A 383 -2.67 -2.84 27.54
CA SER A 383 -2.96 -1.82 26.54
C SER A 383 -4.19 -2.15 25.70
N THR A 384 -4.84 -1.11 25.18
CA THR A 384 -5.95 -1.22 24.21
C THR A 384 -5.56 -0.64 22.85
N ASP A 385 -4.26 -0.46 22.62
CA ASP A 385 -3.72 0.23 21.46
C ASP A 385 -2.75 -0.71 20.70
N PRO A 386 -3.27 -1.65 19.90
CA PRO A 386 -2.42 -2.46 19.02
C PRO A 386 -1.73 -1.61 17.95
N SER A 387 -0.66 -2.14 17.37
CA SER A 387 -0.08 -1.62 16.13
C SER A 387 -0.90 -2.06 14.92
N HIS A 388 -0.80 -1.31 13.82
CA HIS A 388 -1.37 -1.69 12.51
C HIS A 388 -1.01 -3.13 12.13
N SER A 389 0.29 -3.43 12.17
CA SER A 389 0.85 -4.74 11.82
C SER A 389 0.46 -5.90 12.75
N GLN A 390 -0.08 -5.64 13.94
CA GLN A 390 -0.65 -6.69 14.80
C GLN A 390 -2.07 -7.07 14.36
N LEU A 391 -2.82 -6.12 13.81
CA LEU A 391 -4.19 -6.33 13.35
C LEU A 391 -4.33 -6.58 11.86
N ALA A 392 -3.30 -6.27 11.08
CA ALA A 392 -3.28 -6.34 9.62
C ALA A 392 -3.68 -7.74 9.11
N LYS A 393 -4.90 -7.84 8.57
CA LYS A 393 -5.46 -9.03 7.92
C LYS A 393 -5.41 -8.93 6.39
N ASP A 394 -4.62 -7.98 5.91
CA ASP A 394 -4.47 -7.61 4.51
C ASP A 394 -3.51 -8.48 3.73
N HIS A 395 -2.58 -9.10 4.43
CA HIS A 395 -1.70 -10.06 3.83
C HIS A 395 -2.34 -11.45 3.78
N ALA A 396 -2.23 -12.12 2.62
CA ALA A 396 -2.80 -13.47 2.40
C ALA A 396 -2.33 -14.55 3.40
N GLN A 397 -1.21 -14.31 4.10
CA GLN A 397 -0.65 -15.23 5.10
C GLN A 397 -1.35 -15.13 6.47
N HIS A 398 -2.09 -14.04 6.73
CA HIS A 398 -2.82 -13.86 7.99
C HIS A 398 -3.92 -14.92 8.10
N PRO A 399 -4.07 -15.64 9.21
CA PRO A 399 -5.05 -16.71 9.34
C PRO A 399 -6.50 -16.21 9.16
N LEU A 400 -6.77 -14.96 9.53
CA LEU A 400 -8.09 -14.34 9.40
C LEU A 400 -8.29 -13.53 8.11
N HIS A 401 -7.35 -13.57 7.16
CA HIS A 401 -7.42 -12.77 5.92
C HIS A 401 -8.72 -13.01 5.13
N THR A 402 -9.04 -14.26 4.84
CA THR A 402 -10.23 -14.60 4.04
C THR A 402 -11.54 -14.34 4.78
N LEU A 403 -11.52 -14.36 6.12
CA LEU A 403 -12.67 -13.95 6.93
C LEU A 403 -12.90 -12.44 6.81
N ALA A 404 -11.85 -11.63 7.01
CA ALA A 404 -11.92 -10.18 6.86
C ALA A 404 -12.39 -9.78 5.46
N ALA A 405 -11.82 -10.38 4.41
CA ALA A 405 -12.25 -10.16 3.04
C ALA A 405 -13.73 -10.50 2.81
N ARG A 406 -14.22 -11.61 3.38
CA ARG A 406 -15.64 -12.01 3.25
C ARG A 406 -16.58 -11.02 3.96
N LEU A 407 -16.19 -10.51 5.13
CA LEU A 407 -16.95 -9.49 5.86
C LEU A 407 -16.97 -8.16 5.09
N ALA A 408 -15.81 -7.70 4.61
CA ALA A 408 -15.68 -6.48 3.80
C ALA A 408 -16.53 -6.54 2.53
N ARG A 409 -16.41 -7.61 1.73
CA ARG A 409 -17.22 -7.81 0.51
C ARG A 409 -18.72 -7.79 0.79
N THR A 410 -19.14 -8.36 1.92
CA THR A 410 -20.56 -8.34 2.33
C THR A 410 -21.01 -6.91 2.62
N ALA A 411 -20.21 -6.14 3.34
CA ALA A 411 -20.52 -4.76 3.69
C ALA A 411 -20.53 -3.85 2.44
N VAL A 412 -19.50 -3.94 1.60
CA VAL A 412 -19.37 -3.20 0.34
C VAL A 412 -20.54 -3.49 -0.59
N LEU A 413 -20.94 -4.76 -0.74
CA LEU A 413 -22.11 -5.12 -1.55
C LEU A 413 -23.39 -4.45 -1.05
N GLN A 414 -23.65 -4.50 0.26
CA GLN A 414 -24.87 -3.91 0.84
C GLN A 414 -24.89 -2.38 0.70
N VAL A 415 -23.75 -1.72 0.94
CA VAL A 415 -23.62 -0.26 0.75
C VAL A 415 -23.78 0.11 -0.72
N GLY A 416 -23.15 -0.63 -1.63
CA GLY A 416 -23.29 -0.42 -3.08
C GLY A 416 -24.73 -0.57 -3.57
N GLN A 417 -25.44 -1.60 -3.10
CA GLN A 417 -26.87 -1.78 -3.40
C GLN A 417 -27.73 -0.62 -2.89
N ALA A 418 -27.41 -0.06 -1.72
CA ALA A 418 -28.11 1.10 -1.18
C ALA A 418 -27.85 2.36 -2.03
N VAL A 419 -26.61 2.60 -2.46
CA VAL A 419 -26.25 3.72 -3.36
C VAL A 419 -27.02 3.60 -4.69
N LEU A 420 -26.99 2.44 -5.35
CA LEU A 420 -27.76 2.20 -6.58
C LEU A 420 -29.26 2.37 -6.37
N GLY A 421 -29.77 1.92 -5.22
CA GLY A 421 -31.15 2.12 -4.82
C GLY A 421 -31.55 3.60 -4.78
N GLN A 422 -30.70 4.45 -4.21
CA GLN A 422 -30.91 5.91 -4.19
C GLN A 422 -30.86 6.50 -5.60
N TRP A 423 -29.83 6.16 -6.39
CA TRP A 423 -29.67 6.69 -7.75
C TRP A 423 -30.82 6.32 -8.70
N HIS A 424 -31.40 5.13 -8.53
CA HIS A 424 -32.53 4.67 -9.34
C HIS A 424 -33.90 5.03 -8.76
N GLY A 425 -33.95 5.74 -7.61
CA GLY A 425 -35.21 6.09 -6.95
C GLY A 425 -36.03 4.86 -6.56
N LYS A 426 -35.37 3.75 -6.18
CA LYS A 426 -36.05 2.51 -5.78
C LYS A 426 -36.87 2.78 -4.51
N GLU A 427 -38.17 2.51 -4.57
CA GLU A 427 -39.06 2.69 -3.43
C GLU A 427 -38.57 1.86 -2.22
N GLY A 428 -38.47 2.51 -1.06
CA GLY A 428 -37.99 1.89 0.17
C GLY A 428 -36.48 1.64 0.24
N ALA A 429 -35.68 2.16 -0.71
CA ALA A 429 -34.23 2.10 -0.59
C ALA A 429 -33.75 2.83 0.66
N GLU A 430 -33.03 2.12 1.53
CA GLU A 430 -32.38 2.71 2.70
C GLU A 430 -31.27 3.67 2.26
N HIS A 431 -30.98 4.67 3.08
CA HIS A 431 -29.89 5.59 2.81
C HIS A 431 -28.53 4.89 3.00
N PRO A 432 -27.57 4.97 2.06
CA PRO A 432 -26.32 4.23 2.14
C PRO A 432 -25.50 4.55 3.39
N VAL A 433 -25.55 5.80 3.88
CA VAL A 433 -24.94 6.17 5.16
C VAL A 433 -25.53 5.37 6.33
N GLN A 434 -26.85 5.17 6.36
CA GLN A 434 -27.50 4.39 7.43
C GLN A 434 -27.13 2.92 7.35
N VAL A 435 -26.97 2.38 6.14
CA VAL A 435 -26.49 1.00 5.93
C VAL A 435 -25.03 0.88 6.39
N ALA A 436 -24.15 1.77 5.92
CA ALA A 436 -22.73 1.73 6.21
C ALA A 436 -22.41 1.88 7.71
N THR A 437 -23.08 2.81 8.38
CA THR A 437 -22.88 3.08 9.82
C THR A 437 -23.23 1.89 10.72
N ARG A 438 -24.12 0.98 10.30
CA ARG A 438 -24.45 -0.24 11.06
C ARG A 438 -23.26 -1.20 11.18
N PHE A 439 -22.33 -1.20 10.23
CA PHE A 439 -21.13 -2.05 10.29
C PHE A 439 -20.15 -1.59 11.37
N PHE A 440 -20.17 -0.31 11.75
CA PHE A 440 -19.35 0.26 12.83
C PHE A 440 -20.02 0.09 14.19
N THR A 441 -20.35 -1.16 14.52
CA THR A 441 -20.94 -1.56 15.80
C THR A 441 -20.10 -2.66 16.41
N HIS A 442 -19.94 -2.67 17.73
CA HIS A 442 -19.24 -3.75 18.43
C HIS A 442 -19.90 -5.12 18.11
N PRO A 443 -19.14 -6.20 17.79
CA PRO A 443 -19.71 -7.49 17.40
C PRO A 443 -20.71 -8.11 18.38
N MET A 444 -20.58 -7.81 19.68
CA MET A 444 -21.52 -8.25 20.71
C MET A 444 -22.89 -7.55 20.66
N ASP A 445 -23.00 -6.44 19.93
CA ASP A 445 -24.22 -5.63 19.80
C ASP A 445 -24.89 -5.74 18.42
N CYS A 446 -24.40 -6.62 17.54
CA CYS A 446 -24.97 -6.89 16.22
C CYS A 446 -24.84 -8.37 15.85
N ASP A 447 -25.63 -8.88 14.92
CA ASP A 447 -25.69 -10.31 14.56
C ASP A 447 -25.55 -10.59 13.05
N TRP A 448 -25.41 -9.56 12.21
CA TRP A 448 -25.35 -9.68 10.75
C TRP A 448 -24.19 -10.57 10.28
N GLN A 449 -23.09 -10.60 11.04
CA GLN A 449 -21.86 -11.33 10.78
C GLN A 449 -21.89 -12.78 11.29
N ASP A 450 -22.80 -13.12 12.20
CA ASP A 450 -22.72 -14.36 12.98
C ASP A 450 -22.77 -15.62 12.11
N SER A 451 -23.62 -15.63 11.07
CA SER A 451 -23.68 -16.76 10.13
C SER A 451 -22.41 -16.86 9.28
N ILE A 452 -21.91 -15.73 8.78
CA ILE A 452 -20.71 -15.64 7.95
C ILE A 452 -19.50 -16.18 8.70
N VAL A 453 -19.31 -15.71 9.94
CA VAL A 453 -18.18 -16.09 10.80
C VAL A 453 -18.29 -17.56 11.20
N ARG A 454 -19.50 -18.05 11.56
CA ARG A 454 -19.71 -19.46 11.90
C ARG A 454 -19.38 -20.39 10.74
N GLU A 455 -19.96 -20.14 9.57
CA GLU A 455 -19.70 -20.93 8.36
C GLU A 455 -18.22 -20.92 7.98
N TRP A 456 -17.57 -19.76 8.07
CA TRP A 456 -16.15 -19.65 7.79
C TRP A 456 -15.30 -20.43 8.81
N ALA A 457 -15.60 -20.33 10.10
CA ALA A 457 -14.87 -21.01 11.16
C ALA A 457 -15.02 -22.54 11.06
N GLU A 458 -16.22 -23.03 10.74
CA GLU A 458 -16.50 -24.45 10.49
C GLU A 458 -15.71 -24.99 9.28
N ALA A 459 -15.58 -24.18 8.22
CA ALA A 459 -14.83 -24.54 7.02
C ALA A 459 -13.30 -24.40 7.18
N ASN A 460 -12.82 -23.60 8.15
CA ASN A 460 -11.40 -23.26 8.31
C ASN A 460 -10.88 -23.52 9.74
N PRO A 461 -11.03 -24.73 10.31
CA PRO A 461 -10.63 -25.01 11.70
C PRO A 461 -9.14 -24.79 11.95
N GLU A 462 -8.27 -25.07 10.96
CA GLU A 462 -6.84 -24.83 11.05
C GLU A 462 -6.53 -23.33 11.18
N GLN A 463 -7.22 -22.48 10.41
CA GLN A 463 -7.01 -21.03 10.49
C GLN A 463 -7.46 -20.46 11.84
N VAL A 464 -8.57 -20.98 12.39
CA VAL A 464 -9.02 -20.63 13.73
C VAL A 464 -7.95 -21.01 14.77
N GLU A 465 -7.34 -22.19 14.66
CA GLU A 465 -6.25 -22.60 15.56
C GLU A 465 -5.03 -21.70 15.43
N ARG A 466 -4.58 -21.42 14.20
CA ARG A 466 -3.45 -20.51 13.91
C ARG A 466 -3.67 -19.11 14.50
N ALA A 467 -4.89 -18.59 14.46
CA ALA A 467 -5.26 -17.30 15.06
C ALA A 467 -5.22 -17.29 16.61
N THR A 468 -5.08 -18.45 17.27
CA THR A 468 -4.83 -18.54 18.73
C THR A 468 -3.32 -18.49 19.08
N LEU A 469 -2.45 -18.69 18.10
CA LEU A 469 -1.01 -18.87 18.30
C LEU A 469 -0.25 -17.56 18.12
N LYS A 470 0.06 -16.89 19.23
CA LYS A 470 0.84 -15.64 19.23
C LYS A 470 2.15 -15.75 18.45
N SER A 471 2.89 -16.87 18.63
CA SER A 471 4.17 -17.10 17.96
C SER A 471 4.05 -17.10 16.44
N GLU A 472 2.91 -17.55 15.92
CA GLU A 472 2.67 -17.62 14.49
C GLU A 472 2.31 -16.25 13.91
N LEU A 473 1.49 -15.47 14.62
CA LEU A 473 1.16 -14.09 14.23
C LEU A 473 2.42 -13.20 14.30
N ASP A 474 3.25 -13.37 15.33
CA ASP A 474 4.55 -12.69 15.42
C ASP A 474 5.49 -13.09 14.27
N GLN A 475 5.54 -14.39 13.91
CA GLN A 475 6.36 -14.87 12.80
C GLN A 475 5.89 -14.33 11.45
N SER A 476 4.58 -14.30 11.21
CA SER A 476 3.98 -13.75 9.99
C SER A 476 4.34 -12.27 9.84
N ARG A 477 4.26 -11.50 10.94
CA ARG A 477 4.70 -10.10 10.97
C ARG A 477 6.19 -9.95 10.66
N LEU A 478 7.06 -10.76 11.27
CA LEU A 478 8.50 -10.73 10.99
C LEU A 478 8.81 -11.06 9.52
N GLN A 479 8.05 -11.98 8.92
CA GLN A 479 8.17 -12.31 7.50
C GLN A 479 7.77 -11.15 6.59
N LEU A 480 6.73 -10.39 6.94
CA LEU A 480 6.35 -9.16 6.22
C LEU A 480 7.46 -8.11 6.25
N GLN A 481 8.00 -7.84 7.45
CA GLN A 481 9.12 -6.92 7.60
C GLN A 481 10.35 -7.36 6.80
N HIS A 482 10.63 -8.67 6.77
CA HIS A 482 11.74 -9.23 6.01
C HIS A 482 11.51 -9.13 4.50
N SER A 483 10.28 -9.32 4.03
CA SER A 483 9.93 -9.23 2.62
C SER A 483 10.06 -7.79 2.11
N ALA A 484 9.57 -6.80 2.85
CA ALA A 484 9.77 -5.39 2.53
C ALA A 484 11.28 -5.03 2.42
N LYS A 485 12.11 -5.54 3.33
CA LYS A 485 13.58 -5.38 3.26
C LYS A 485 14.19 -6.04 2.02
N LYS A 486 13.65 -7.21 1.61
CA LYS A 486 14.11 -7.92 0.41
C LYS A 486 13.74 -7.18 -0.87
N ASP A 487 12.54 -6.59 -0.95
CA ASP A 487 12.11 -5.80 -2.10
C ASP A 487 12.96 -4.54 -2.27
N LEU A 488 13.33 -3.89 -1.16
CA LEU A 488 14.29 -2.79 -1.15
C LEU A 488 15.69 -3.23 -1.64
N GLN A 489 16.18 -4.38 -1.18
CA GLN A 489 17.47 -4.93 -1.62
C GLN A 489 17.44 -5.21 -3.12
N ARG A 490 16.35 -5.78 -3.63
CA ARG A 490 16.14 -6.02 -5.05
C ARG A 490 16.13 -4.73 -5.84
N PHE A 491 15.40 -3.70 -5.40
CA PHE A 491 15.39 -2.38 -6.03
C PHE A 491 16.81 -1.79 -6.15
N SER A 492 17.60 -1.90 -5.08
CA SER A 492 18.99 -1.43 -5.06
C SER A 492 19.90 -2.22 -6.01
N GLN A 493 19.76 -3.55 -6.04
CA GLN A 493 20.49 -4.45 -6.94
C GLN A 493 20.14 -4.18 -8.41
N ASP A 494 18.85 -4.17 -8.75
CA ASP A 494 18.36 -3.90 -10.10
C ASP A 494 18.83 -2.52 -10.61
N GLY A 495 18.91 -1.52 -9.71
CA GLY A 495 19.48 -0.22 -10.01
C GLY A 495 20.98 -0.25 -10.31
N SER A 496 21.75 -0.98 -9.51
CA SER A 496 23.19 -1.17 -9.74
C SER A 496 23.46 -1.92 -11.05
N ASP A 497 22.70 -2.99 -11.31
CA ASP A 497 22.84 -3.81 -12.51
C ASP A 497 22.50 -3.00 -13.76
N PHE A 498 21.39 -2.25 -13.74
CA PHE A 498 21.02 -1.34 -14.82
C PHE A 498 22.12 -0.32 -15.12
N LEU A 499 22.68 0.32 -14.08
CA LEU A 499 23.79 1.27 -14.23
C LEU A 499 25.02 0.61 -14.86
N SER A 500 25.40 -0.59 -14.43
CA SER A 500 26.54 -1.31 -15.01
C SER A 500 26.32 -1.66 -16.48
N VAL A 501 25.15 -2.19 -16.84
CA VAL A 501 24.81 -2.54 -18.23
C VAL A 501 24.84 -1.31 -19.13
N PHE A 502 24.25 -0.21 -18.67
CA PHE A 502 24.11 0.99 -19.48
C PHE A 502 25.43 1.76 -19.63
N PHE A 503 26.19 1.93 -18.54
CA PHE A 503 27.38 2.80 -18.51
C PHE A 503 28.71 2.09 -18.78
N GLU A 504 28.79 0.76 -18.66
CA GLU A 504 29.99 -0.01 -19.03
C GLU A 504 29.93 -0.53 -20.47
N SER A 505 28.84 -0.28 -21.19
CA SER A 505 28.72 -0.66 -22.60
C SER A 505 29.60 0.21 -23.51
N VAL A 506 30.35 -0.43 -24.41
CA VAL A 506 31.28 0.27 -25.33
C VAL A 506 30.75 0.45 -26.75
N SER A 507 29.59 -0.14 -27.07
CA SER A 507 28.90 -0.02 -28.37
C SER A 507 27.43 -0.46 -28.27
N LEU A 508 26.57 -0.19 -29.27
CA LEU A 508 25.19 -0.72 -29.27
C LEU A 508 25.14 -2.24 -29.37
N ALA A 509 26.10 -2.86 -30.08
CA ALA A 509 26.16 -4.31 -30.15
C ALA A 509 26.50 -4.92 -28.78
N ASP A 510 27.40 -4.27 -28.03
CA ASP A 510 27.75 -4.65 -26.65
C ASP A 510 26.60 -4.36 -25.68
N LEU A 511 25.94 -3.19 -25.78
CA LEU A 511 24.75 -2.86 -25.00
C LEU A 511 23.60 -3.82 -25.30
N TRP A 512 23.36 -4.14 -26.58
CA TRP A 512 22.35 -5.10 -27.01
C TRP A 512 22.68 -6.51 -26.52
N ALA A 513 23.94 -6.94 -26.62
CA ALA A 513 24.38 -8.23 -26.10
C ALA A 513 24.21 -8.32 -24.57
N ARG A 514 24.52 -7.25 -23.84
CA ARG A 514 24.35 -7.16 -22.38
C ARG A 514 22.88 -7.12 -21.95
N ILE A 515 22.02 -6.39 -22.68
CA ILE A 515 20.58 -6.31 -22.39
C ILE A 515 19.87 -7.62 -22.76
N THR A 516 20.25 -8.27 -23.87
CA THR A 516 19.53 -9.45 -24.40
C THR A 516 20.17 -10.78 -24.04
N GLY A 517 21.38 -10.78 -23.44
CA GLY A 517 22.16 -11.97 -23.12
C GLY A 517 22.60 -12.79 -24.34
N LYS A 518 22.62 -12.18 -25.53
CA LYS A 518 22.89 -12.84 -26.83
C LYS A 518 24.16 -12.37 -27.49
#